data_AF-A0A0A6F2J1-F1
#
_entry.id   AF-A0A0A6F2J1-F1
#
_cell.length_a   1.000
_cell.length_b   1.000
_cell.length_c   1.000
_cell.angle_alpha   90.00
_cell.angle_beta   90.00
_cell.angle_gamma   90.00
#
_symmetry.space_group_name_H-M   'P 1'
#
loop_
_entity.id
_entity.type
_entity.pdbx_description
1 polymer ?
#
loop_
_entity_poly.entity_id
_entity_poly.type
_entity_poly.pdbx_seq_one_letter_code
_entity_poly.pdbx_strand_id
1 'polypeptide(L)' 'HAIGRDDLARTLADIARLPAPLREPLLLCTIHELSQAEAAQALGISAKAVETRIRRARAALAAAA' A
#
# COMPACT_ATOMS: atom_id res chain seq x y z
N HIS A 1 -2.20 -21.08 7.87
CA HIS A 1 -3.03 -20.17 8.70
C HIS A 1 -4.20 -19.73 7.83
N ALA A 2 -5.44 -20.00 8.21
CA ALA A 2 -6.60 -19.52 7.45
C ALA A 2 -6.85 -18.07 7.85
N ILE A 3 -6.89 -17.14 6.89
CA ILE A 3 -7.23 -15.74 7.15
C ILE A 3 -8.73 -15.67 7.46
N GLY A 4 -9.08 -15.16 8.65
CA GLY A 4 -10.47 -14.98 9.06
C GLY A 4 -11.12 -13.77 8.41
N ARG A 5 -12.46 -13.73 8.36
CA ARG A 5 -13.21 -12.58 7.83
C ARG A 5 -12.93 -11.29 8.63
N ASP A 6 -12.74 -11.41 9.94
CA ASP A 6 -12.44 -10.27 10.82
C ASP A 6 -11.03 -9.72 10.56
N ASP A 7 -10.07 -10.61 10.29
CA ASP A 7 -8.69 -10.24 9.94
C ASP A 7 -8.63 -9.47 8.60
N LEU A 8 -9.45 -9.91 7.64
CA LEU A 8 -9.62 -9.20 6.38
C LEU A 8 -10.28 -7.82 6.58
N ALA A 9 -11.37 -7.76 7.35
CA ALA A 9 -12.07 -6.50 7.61
C ALA A 9 -11.17 -5.47 8.30
N ARG A 10 -10.36 -5.90 9.27
CA ARG A 10 -9.39 -5.04 9.96
C ARG A 10 -8.30 -4.55 9.01
N THR A 11 -7.71 -5.44 8.22
CA THR A 11 -6.69 -5.07 7.22
C THR A 11 -7.22 -4.02 6.24
N LEU A 12 -8.46 -4.18 5.77
CA LEU A 12 -9.08 -3.21 4.86
C LEU A 12 -9.32 -1.85 5.54
N ALA A 13 -9.74 -1.84 6.81
CA ALA A 13 -9.90 -0.60 7.57
C ALA A 13 -8.55 0.11 7.81
N ASP A 14 -7.48 -0.64 8.08
CA ASP A 14 -6.14 -0.09 8.26
C ASP A 14 -5.59 0.49 6.94
N ILE A 15 -5.81 -0.19 5.81
CA ILE A 15 -5.49 0.34 4.48
C ILE A 15 -6.27 1.64 4.22
N ALA A 16 -7.56 1.70 4.58
CA ALA A 16 -8.37 2.90 4.40
C ALA A 16 -7.86 4.10 5.23
N ARG A 17 -7.26 3.84 6.40
CA ARG A 17 -6.67 4.87 7.28
C ARG A 17 -5.27 5.34 6.84
N LEU A 18 -4.62 4.64 5.91
CA LEU A 18 -3.32 5.09 5.39
C LEU A 18 -3.45 6.47 4.73
N PRO A 19 -2.50 7.39 4.98
CA PRO A 19 -2.40 8.62 4.21
C PRO A 19 -2.30 8.34 2.71
N ALA A 20 -2.93 9.17 1.88
CA ALA A 20 -2.96 8.99 0.42
C ALA A 20 -1.57 8.74 -0.21
N PRO A 21 -0.49 9.47 0.18
CA PRO A 21 0.85 9.24 -0.37
C PRO A 21 1.43 7.85 -0.05
N LEU A 22 0.90 7.13 0.94
CA LEU A 22 1.29 5.75 1.24
C LEU A 22 0.33 4.75 0.61
N ARG A 23 -0.97 5.07 0.61
CA ARG A 23 -2.05 4.20 0.13
C ARG A 23 -2.04 4.04 -1.39
N GLU A 24 -1.92 5.14 -2.13
CA GLU A 24 -1.98 5.14 -3.60
C GLU A 24 -0.91 4.25 -4.26
N PRO A 25 0.40 4.41 -3.97
CA PRO A 25 1.41 3.54 -4.56
C PRO A 25 1.29 2.08 -4.12
N LEU A 26 0.77 1.84 -2.91
CA LEU A 26 0.51 0.47 -2.44
C LEU A 26 -0.56 -0.19 -3.31
N LEU A 27 -1.72 0.45 -3.48
CA LEU A 27 -2.83 -0.10 -4.26
C LEU A 27 -2.49 -0.27 -5.74
N LEU A 28 -1.78 0.70 -6.34
CA LEU A 28 -1.33 0.60 -7.74
C LEU A 28 -0.44 -0.62 -7.97
N CYS A 29 0.50 -0.91 -7.05
CA CYS A 29 1.40 -2.04 -7.22
C CYS A 29 0.80 -3.39 -6.78
N THR A 30 -0.17 -3.42 -5.87
CA THR A 30 -0.72 -4.70 -5.36
C THR A 30 -2.06 -5.10 -5.96
N ILE A 31 -2.91 -4.13 -6.32
CA ILE A 31 -4.25 -4.37 -6.86
C ILE A 31 -4.27 -4.18 -8.38
N HIS A 32 -3.59 -3.15 -8.87
CA HIS A 32 -3.49 -2.87 -10.30
C HIS A 32 -2.26 -3.50 -10.95
N GLU A 33 -1.44 -4.22 -10.17
CA GLU A 33 -0.25 -4.96 -10.62
C GLU A 33 0.76 -4.11 -11.41
N LEU A 34 0.74 -2.79 -11.24
CA LEU A 34 1.70 -1.89 -11.87
C LEU A 34 3.09 -2.11 -11.27
N SER A 35 4.11 -2.07 -12.11
CA SER A 35 5.49 -1.94 -11.63
C SER A 35 5.68 -0.62 -10.86
N GLN A 36 6.73 -0.54 -10.04
CA GLN A 36 7.06 0.70 -9.33
C GLN A 36 7.37 1.86 -10.29
N ALA A 37 7.86 1.55 -11.49
CA ALA A 37 8.12 2.54 -12.53
C ALA A 37 6.82 3.08 -13.13
N GLU A 38 5.86 2.22 -13.45
CA GLU A 38 4.55 2.64 -13.96
C GLU A 38 3.76 3.43 -12.91
N ALA A 39 3.77 2.98 -11.65
CA ALA A 39 3.16 3.72 -10.55
C ALA A 39 3.84 5.08 -10.33
N ALA A 40 5.16 5.17 -10.51
CA ALA A 40 5.89 6.43 -10.44
C ALA A 40 5.45 7.42 -11.51
N GLN A 41 5.28 6.95 -12.76
CA GLN A 41 4.74 7.76 -13.86
C GLN A 41 3.30 8.20 -13.57
N ALA A 42 2.43 7.28 -13.13
CA ALA A 42 1.03 7.58 -12.83
C ALA A 42 0.88 8.63 -11.71
N LEU A 43 1.77 8.62 -10.72
CA LEU A 43 1.73 9.52 -9.55
C LEU A 43 2.61 10.78 -9.69
N GLY A 44 3.36 10.93 -10.79
CA GLY A 44 4.24 12.08 -11.00
C GLY A 44 5.39 12.20 -9.98
N ILE A 45 5.95 11.06 -9.55
CA ILE A 45 7.01 10.95 -8.53
C ILE A 45 8.14 10.05 -9.01
N SER A 46 9.26 10.00 -8.28
CA SER A 46 10.33 9.04 -8.61
C SER A 46 10.00 7.61 -8.18
N ALA A 47 10.53 6.62 -8.90
CA ALA A 47 10.43 5.21 -8.52
C ALA A 47 10.98 4.96 -7.11
N LYS A 48 12.07 5.65 -6.71
CA LYS A 48 12.61 5.57 -5.35
C LYS A 48 11.63 6.07 -4.28
N ALA A 49 10.84 7.09 -4.63
CA ALA A 49 9.80 7.59 -3.74
C ALA A 49 8.63 6.59 -3.63
N VAL A 50 8.25 5.91 -4.72
CA VAL A 50 7.27 4.80 -4.69
C VAL A 50 7.74 3.67 -3.77
N GLU A 51 8.98 3.18 -3.96
CA GLU A 51 9.58 2.14 -3.12
C GLU A 51 9.51 2.50 -1.62
N THR A 52 9.93 3.73 -1.29
CA THR A 52 9.94 4.23 0.09
C THR A 52 8.52 4.32 0.68
N ARG A 53 7.56 4.78 -0.12
CA ARG A 53 6.15 4.89 0.29
C ARG A 53 5.52 3.51 0.51
N ILE A 54 5.76 2.54 -0.37
CA ILE A 54 5.30 1.16 -0.19
C ILE A 54 5.91 0.54 1.07
N ARG A 55 7.22 0.72 1.29
CA ARG A 55 7.89 0.24 2.51
C ARG A 55 7.25 0.81 3.77
N ARG A 56 6.98 2.12 3.79
CA ARG A 56 6.33 2.80 4.92
C ARG A 56 4.88 2.37 5.10
N ALA A 57 4.13 2.19 4.02
CA ALA A 57 2.76 1.70 4.06
C ALA A 57 2.69 0.31 4.72
N ARG A 58 3.56 -0.62 4.30
CA ARG A 58 3.65 -1.96 4.89
C ARG A 58 4.05 -1.93 6.36
N ALA A 59 5.01 -1.08 6.72
CA ALA A 59 5.40 -0.90 8.13
C ALA A 59 4.24 -0.35 8.99
N ALA A 60 3.45 0.58 8.45
CA ALA A 60 2.28 1.12 9.14
C ALA A 60 1.18 0.05 9.34
N LEU A 61 0.93 -0.77 8.33
CA LEU A 61 -0.04 -1.88 8.44
C LEU A 61 0.44 -2.96 9.44
N ALA A 62 1.74 -3.29 9.43
CA ALA A 62 2.31 -4.23 10.39
C ALA A 62 2.25 -3.72 11.84
N ALA A 63 2.29 -2.40 12.06
CA ALA A 63 2.16 -1.80 13.39
C ALA A 63 0.69 -1.65 13.86
N ALA A 64 -0.29 -1.80 12.97
CA ALA A 64 -1.71 -1.73 13.29
C ALA A 64 -2.33 -3.09 13.68
N ALA A 65 -1.61 -4.18 13.38
CA ALA A 65 -1.95 -5.56 13.71
C ALA A 65 -1.75 -5.86 15.21
#